data_AF-A0A242CQ31-F1
#
_entry.id   AF-A0A242CQ31-F1
#
_cell.length_a   1.000
_cell.length_b   1.000
_cell.length_c   1.000
_cell.angle_alpha   90.00
_cell.angle_beta   90.00
_cell.angle_gamma   90.00
#
_symmetry.space_group_name_H-M   'P 1'
#
loop_
_entity.id
_entity.type
_entity.pdbx_description
1 polymer ?
#
loop_
_entity_poly.entity_id
_entity_poly.type
_entity_poly.pdbx_seq_one_letter_code
_entity_poly.pdbx_strand_id
1 'polypeptide(L)' 'MEKQYIYSLFIGFILLFQLQLISYCNYLLVKQGTINGVLDPYLLLKTPLVVIPVLFILYCAYGIYKTIKKR' A
#
# COMPACT_ATOMS: atom_id res chain seq x y z
N MET A 1 -9.91 -12.60 19.60
CA MET A 1 -10.25 -11.42 18.77
C MET A 1 -9.02 -10.65 18.28
N GLU A 2 -7.96 -10.44 19.09
CA GLU A 2 -6.78 -9.63 18.68
C GLU A 2 -6.11 -10.07 17.36
N LYS A 3 -6.01 -11.39 17.10
CA LYS A 3 -5.40 -11.91 15.87
C LYS A 3 -6.21 -11.56 14.61
N GLN A 4 -7.54 -11.51 14.69
CA GLN A 4 -8.40 -11.17 13.54
C GLN A 4 -8.18 -9.72 13.07
N TYR A 5 -7.95 -8.79 14.00
CA TYR A 5 -7.64 -7.40 13.64
C TYR A 5 -6.32 -7.28 12.86
N ILE A 6 -5.31 -8.09 13.21
CA ILE A 6 -4.03 -8.11 12.51
C ILE A 6 -4.22 -8.65 11.08
N TYR A 7 -5.00 -9.72 10.91
CA TYR A 7 -5.30 -10.24 9.57
C TYR A 7 -6.10 -9.25 8.71
N SER A 8 -7.12 -8.59 9.27
CA SER A 8 -7.87 -7.55 8.55
C SER A 8 -6.99 -6.36 8.16
N LEU A 9 -6.07 -5.95 9.03
CA LEU A 9 -5.11 -4.89 8.77
C LEU A 9 -4.13 -5.28 7.64
N PHE A 10 -3.67 -6.53 7.63
CA PHE A 10 -2.83 -7.07 6.55
C PHE A 10 -3.56 -7.11 5.21
N ILE A 11 -4.80 -7.60 5.20
CA ILE A 11 -5.67 -7.61 4.01
C ILE A 11 -5.91 -6.19 3.51
N GLY A 12 -6.16 -5.23 4.41
CA GLY A 12 -6.30 -3.82 4.06
C GLY A 12 -5.05 -3.24 3.38
N PHE A 13 -3.86 -3.53 3.89
CA PHE A 13 -2.60 -3.11 3.25
C PHE A 13 -2.40 -3.74 1.87
N ILE A 14 -2.71 -5.02 1.70
CA ILE A 14 -2.65 -5.69 0.39
C ILE A 14 -3.60 -5.01 -0.61
N LEU A 15 -4.85 -4.76 -0.20
CA LEU A 15 -5.85 -4.12 -1.05
C LEU A 15 -5.44 -2.70 -1.45
N LEU A 16 -4.94 -1.91 -0.50
CA LEU A 16 -4.42 -0.56 -0.78
C LEU A 16 -3.23 -0.61 -1.75
N PHE A 17 -2.33 -1.57 -1.59
CA PHE A 17 -1.21 -1.75 -2.50
C PHE A 17 -1.67 -2.10 -3.92
N GLN A 18 -2.61 -3.03 -4.07
CA GLN A 18 -3.16 -3.39 -5.37
C GLN A 18 -3.84 -2.21 -6.06
N LEU A 19 -4.62 -1.43 -5.31
CA LEU A 19 -5.31 -0.24 -5.83
C LEU A 19 -4.31 0.80 -6.34
N GLN A 20 -3.21 1.02 -5.61
CA GLN A 20 -2.14 1.92 -6.02
C GLN A 20 -1.39 1.42 -7.26
N LEU A 21 -1.13 0.10 -7.33
CA LEU A 21 -0.49 -0.52 -8.49
C LEU A 21 -1.33 -0.35 -9.76
N ILE A 22 -2.64 -0.57 -9.67
CA ILE A 22 -3.57 -0.39 -10.80
C ILE A 22 -3.58 1.08 -11.24
N SER A 23 -3.62 2.03 -10.30
CA SER A 23 -3.55 3.46 -10.60
C SER A 23 -2.26 3.82 -11.33
N TYR A 24 -1.13 3.26 -10.91
CA TYR A 24 0.17 3.50 -11.53
C TYR A 24 0.28 2.88 -12.93
N CYS A 25 -0.21 1.65 -13.11
CA CYS A 25 -0.29 1.03 -14.44
C CYS A 25 -1.15 1.86 -15.38
N ASN A 26 -2.29 2.38 -14.92
CA ASN A 26 -3.14 3.28 -15.72
C ASN A 26 -2.37 4.53 -16.14
N TYR A 27 -1.66 5.19 -15.20
CA TYR A 27 -0.79 6.32 -15.52
C TYR A 27 0.26 5.99 -16.59
N LEU A 28 0.92 4.83 -16.50
CA LEU A 28 1.90 4.39 -17.50
C LEU A 28 1.26 4.17 -18.88
N LEU A 29 0.09 3.53 -18.93
CA LEU A 29 -0.61 3.24 -20.17
C LEU A 29 -1.13 4.52 -20.85
N VAL A 30 -1.59 5.50 -20.08
CA VAL A 30 -1.94 6.84 -20.59
C VAL A 30 -0.68 7.55 -21.08
N LYS A 31 0.42 7.51 -20.32
CA LYS A 31 1.70 8.13 -20.71
C LYS A 31 2.28 7.54 -22.00
N GLN A 32 2.07 6.24 -22.23
CA GLN A 32 2.47 5.56 -23.46
C GLN A 32 1.51 5.80 -24.64
N GLY A 33 0.45 6.59 -24.46
CA GLY A 33 -0.55 6.84 -25.50
C GLY A 33 -1.36 5.61 -25.88
N THR A 34 -1.31 4.54 -25.07
CA THR A 34 -2.03 3.29 -25.33
C THR A 34 -3.51 3.41 -24.98
N ILE A 35 -3.86 4.30 -24.04
CA ILE A 35 -5.24 4.53 -23.60
C ILE A 35 -5.47 6.04 -23.48
N ASN A 36 -6.65 6.51 -23.93
CA ASN A 36 -7.10 7.86 -23.65
C ASN A 36 -7.58 7.96 -22.20
N GLY A 37 -6.96 8.83 -21.42
CA GLY A 37 -7.28 9.01 -20.00
C GLY A 37 -6.62 10.26 -19.42
N VAL A 38 -6.99 10.61 -18.19
CA VAL A 38 -6.38 11.74 -17.47
C VAL A 38 -4.99 11.32 -17.00
N LEU A 39 -3.98 12.14 -17.31
CA LEU A 39 -2.59 11.92 -16.93
C LEU A 39 -2.36 12.31 -15.46
N ASP A 40 -3.12 11.70 -14.54
CA ASP A 40 -2.96 11.97 -13.11
C ASP A 40 -2.21 10.80 -12.43
N PRO A 41 -0.91 10.98 -12.09
CA PRO A 41 -0.14 9.95 -11.39
C PRO A 41 -0.62 9.70 -9.96
N TYR A 42 -1.56 10.49 -9.45
CA TYR A 42 -2.00 10.49 -8.04
C TYR A 42 -3.50 10.28 -7.88
N LEU A 43 -4.16 9.63 -8.85
CA LEU A 43 -5.62 9.48 -8.93
C LEU A 43 -6.30 8.98 -7.63
N LEU A 44 -5.58 8.23 -6.79
CA LEU A 44 -6.11 7.63 -5.55
C LEU A 44 -5.44 8.13 -4.27
N LEU A 45 -4.12 8.05 -4.17
CA LEU A 45 -3.36 8.72 -3.11
C LEU A 45 -2.18 9.46 -3.73
N LYS A 46 -1.94 10.66 -3.22
CA LYS A 46 -0.78 11.50 -3.53
C LYS A 46 0.53 11.00 -2.88
N THR A 47 0.59 9.71 -2.57
CA THR A 47 1.73 9.06 -1.91
C THR A 47 2.45 8.14 -2.89
N PRO A 48 3.80 8.12 -2.88
CA PRO A 48 4.55 7.20 -3.71
C PRO A 48 4.20 5.74 -3.37
N LEU A 49 4.19 4.86 -4.38
CA LEU A 49 3.85 3.43 -4.24
C LEU A 49 4.61 2.74 -3.10
N VAL A 50 5.81 3.22 -2.80
CA VAL A 50 6.73 2.72 -1.77
C VAL A 50 6.23 2.99 -0.34
N VAL A 51 5.33 3.94 -0.13
CA VAL A 51 4.84 4.31 1.22
C VAL A 51 4.07 3.15 1.87
N ILE A 52 3.26 2.42 1.09
CA ILE A 52 2.46 1.30 1.60
C ILE A 52 3.34 0.17 2.16
N PRO A 53 4.33 -0.37 1.43
CA PRO A 53 5.25 -1.37 1.97
C PRO A 53 6.12 -0.82 3.13
N VAL A 54 6.49 0.46 3.12
CA VAL A 54 7.25 1.07 4.23
C VAL A 54 6.41 1.13 5.52
N LEU A 55 5.15 1.57 5.44
CA LEU A 55 4.24 1.57 6.58
C LEU A 55 4.00 0.16 7.11
N PHE A 56 3.90 -0.81 6.21
CA PHE A 56 3.76 -2.21 6.56
C PHE A 56 4.99 -2.74 7.34
N ILE A 57 6.20 -2.46 6.85
CA ILE A 57 7.46 -2.85 7.53
C ILE A 57 7.58 -2.18 8.90
N LEU A 58 7.26 -0.89 9.01
CA LEU A 58 7.28 -0.15 10.28
C LEU A 58 6.32 -0.76 11.30
N TYR A 59 5.11 -1.11 10.86
CA TYR A 59 4.12 -1.77 11.72
C TYR A 59 4.61 -3.13 12.22
N CYS A 60 5.18 -3.96 11.33
CA CYS A 60 5.78 -5.24 11.71
C CYS A 60 6.97 -5.06 12.67
N ALA A 61 7.88 -4.12 12.38
CA ALA A 61 9.04 -3.84 13.23
C ALA A 61 8.62 -3.39 14.64
N TYR A 62 7.61 -2.53 14.74
CA TYR A 62 7.06 -2.11 16.02
C TYR A 62 6.44 -3.27 16.81
N GLY A 63 5.70 -4.15 16.13
CA GLY A 63 5.13 -5.36 16.74
C GLY A 63 6.21 -6.30 17.29
N ILE A 64 7.29 -6.53 16.53
CA ILE A 64 8.44 -7.34 16.94
C ILE A 64 9.16 -6.70 18.14
N TYR A 65 9.47 -5.40 18.06
CA TYR A 65 10.15 -4.67 19.14
C TYR A 65 9.36 -4.73 20.45
N LYS A 66 8.04 -4.48 20.40
CA LYS A 66 7.15 -4.56 21.56
C LYS A 66 7.13 -5.98 22.16
N THR A 67 7.20 -7.02 21.33
CA THR A 67 7.22 -8.41 21.78
C THR A 67 8.55 -8.79 22.44
N ILE A 68 9.67 -8.33 21.88
CA ILE A 68 11.01 -8.55 22.45
C ILE A 68 11.15 -7.82 23.80
N LYS A 69 10.68 -6.56 23.90
CA LYS A 69 10.77 -5.77 25.15
C LYS A 69 9.87 -6.28 26.28
N LYS A 70 8.82 -7.04 25.96
CA LYS A 70 7.90 -7.63 26.95
C LYS A 70 8.39 -8.96 27.52
N ARG A 71 9.46 -9.52 26.97
CA ARG A 71 10.06 -10.79 27.37
C ARG A 71 11.26 -10.53 28.28
#